data_AF-A0A850WLP1-F1
#
_entry.id   AF-A0A850WLP1-F1
#
_cell.length_a   1.000
_cell.length_b   1.000
_cell.length_c   1.000
_cell.angle_alpha   90.00
_cell.angle_beta   90.00
_cell.angle_gamma   90.00
#
_symmetry.space_group_name_H-M   'P 1'
#
loop_
_entity.id
_entity.type
_entity.pdbx_description
1 polymer ?
#
loop_
_entity_poly.entity_id
_entity_poly.type
_entity_poly.pdbx_seq_one_letter_code
_entity_poly.pdbx_strand_id
1 'polypeptide(L)'
;AWTSRWVESKHKPDYGRFILTAGKFYGDAEKDKGLQTSQDARFYALSARFEPFSNRERTLVLQFTVKHEQGIDCGGGYVKLFPASLDQQDMHGDSPYNIMFGGCLSCPPPSSRRALFSPFFSSNFILGHPFYSSL
;
A
#
# COMPACT_ATOMS: atom_id res chain seq x y z
N ALA A 1 6.53 17.32 9.55
CA ALA A 1 7.34 16.19 9.05
C ALA A 1 6.43 15.04 8.67
N TRP A 2 6.81 14.12 7.78
CA TRP A 2 5.93 13.01 7.38
C TRP A 2 5.57 12.08 8.57
N THR A 3 6.50 11.91 9.52
CA THR A 3 6.34 11.11 10.73
C THR A 3 5.20 11.54 11.65
N SER A 4 4.69 12.78 11.53
CA SER A 4 3.53 13.23 12.31
C SER A 4 2.19 12.80 11.72
N ARG A 5 2.17 12.36 10.45
CA ARG A 5 0.94 11.94 9.73
C ARG A 5 0.80 10.43 9.62
N TRP A 6 1.92 9.73 9.62
CA TRP A 6 1.97 8.28 9.44
C TRP A 6 2.21 7.59 10.78
N VAL A 7 1.49 6.49 11.01
CA VAL A 7 1.57 5.67 12.22
C VAL A 7 2.04 4.27 11.84
N GLU A 8 3.09 3.81 12.50
CA GLU A 8 3.59 2.44 12.39
C GLU A 8 2.75 1.51 13.30
N SER A 9 2.36 0.35 12.77
CA SER A 9 1.72 -0.69 13.57
C SER A 9 2.72 -1.33 14.53
N LYS A 10 2.21 -1.71 15.69
CA LYS A 10 2.92 -2.44 16.75
C LYS A 10 2.44 -3.89 16.88
N HIS A 11 1.55 -4.34 15.99
CA HIS A 11 1.00 -5.71 15.99
C HIS A 11 2.10 -6.78 15.95
N LYS A 12 3.22 -6.51 15.26
CA LYS A 12 4.42 -7.35 15.30
C LYS A 12 5.65 -6.52 15.71
N PRO A 13 6.55 -7.08 16.53
CA PRO A 13 7.75 -6.37 16.96
C PRO A 13 8.79 -6.22 15.83
N ASP A 14 8.67 -6.99 14.76
CA ASP A 14 9.70 -7.17 13.73
C ASP A 14 9.31 -6.57 12.37
N TYR A 15 8.34 -5.66 12.36
CA TYR A 15 7.99 -4.89 11.16
C TYR A 15 9.18 -4.08 10.64
N GLY A 16 9.27 -4.00 9.32
CA GLY A 16 10.25 -3.19 8.62
C GLY A 16 10.00 -1.69 8.78
N ARG A 17 11.06 -0.90 8.67
CA ARG A 17 11.04 0.56 8.82
C ARG A 17 10.98 1.27 7.47
N PHE A 18 10.15 2.30 7.41
CA PHE A 18 10.14 3.22 6.28
C PHE A 18 11.15 4.34 6.51
N ILE A 19 11.85 4.71 5.44
CA ILE A 19 12.72 5.89 5.40
C ILE A 19 12.22 6.86 4.34
N LEU A 20 12.45 8.16 4.56
CA LEU A 20 12.16 9.19 3.56
C LEU A 20 13.40 9.43 2.71
N THR A 21 13.33 9.09 1.42
CA THR A 21 14.45 9.24 0.50
C THR A 21 13.96 9.28 -0.95
N ALA A 22 14.77 9.85 -1.84
CA ALA A 22 14.54 9.82 -3.28
C ALA A 22 15.17 8.58 -3.98
N GLY A 23 15.89 7.74 -3.21
CA GLY A 23 16.61 6.57 -3.73
C GLY A 23 17.97 6.90 -4.32
N LYS A 24 18.56 5.97 -5.07
CA LYS A 24 19.88 6.09 -5.72
C LYS A 24 19.85 6.96 -6.97
N PHE A 25 18.72 7.01 -7.68
CA PHE A 25 18.54 7.84 -8.86
C PHE A 25 17.17 8.51 -8.82
N TYR A 26 17.11 9.77 -9.21
CA TYR A 26 15.91 10.59 -9.13
C TYR A 26 15.94 11.65 -10.23
N GLY A 27 14.77 12.16 -10.62
CA GLY A 27 14.67 13.33 -11.48
C GLY A 27 14.91 14.61 -10.68
N ASP A 28 14.31 14.70 -9.50
CA ASP A 28 14.41 15.84 -8.59
C ASP A 28 14.57 15.33 -7.14
N ALA A 29 15.70 15.65 -6.51
CA ALA A 29 16.10 15.11 -5.21
C ALA A 29 15.11 15.42 -4.08
N GLU A 30 14.33 16.51 -4.19
CA GLU A 30 13.39 16.92 -3.16
C GLU A 30 11.96 16.48 -3.50
N LYS A 31 11.54 16.59 -4.76
CA LYS A 31 10.17 16.21 -5.18
C LYS A 31 9.96 14.71 -5.24
N ASP A 32 11.01 13.95 -5.54
CA ASP A 32 10.92 12.49 -5.67
C ASP A 32 11.09 11.75 -4.33
N LYS A 33 11.22 12.49 -3.21
CA LYS A 33 11.26 11.87 -1.87
C LYS A 33 9.95 11.15 -1.59
N GLY A 34 10.08 9.86 -1.35
CA GLY A 34 8.97 8.97 -1.00
C GLY A 34 9.31 8.10 0.21
N LEU A 35 8.31 7.31 0.62
CA LEU A 35 8.50 6.28 1.63
C LEU A 35 9.13 5.05 1.00
N GLN A 36 10.35 4.73 1.40
CA GLN A 36 11.08 3.55 0.93
C GLN A 36 11.17 2.51 2.05
N THR A 37 10.96 1.24 1.68
CA THR A 37 11.24 0.09 2.53
C THR A 37 12.75 -0.09 2.68
N SER A 38 13.25 -0.17 3.92
CA SER A 38 14.70 -0.14 4.20
C SER A 38 15.35 -1.51 4.46
N GLN A 39 14.54 -2.55 4.62
CA GLN A 39 14.96 -3.88 5.08
C GLN A 39 14.35 -4.98 4.21
N ASP A 40 15.17 -5.94 3.80
CA ASP A 40 14.75 -7.08 2.98
C ASP A 40 13.96 -8.12 3.79
N ALA A 41 13.06 -8.85 3.11
CA ALA A 41 12.27 -9.94 3.68
C ALA A 41 11.48 -9.55 4.95
N ARG A 42 11.03 -8.29 5.05
CA ARG A 42 10.19 -7.80 6.15
C ARG A 42 8.77 -7.51 5.69
N PHE A 43 7.82 -7.71 6.59
CA PHE A 43 6.49 -7.12 6.46
C PHE A 43 6.53 -5.66 6.85
N TYR A 44 5.69 -4.85 6.22
CA TYR A 44 5.58 -3.41 6.48
C TYR A 44 4.14 -3.05 6.80
N ALA A 45 3.95 -2.22 7.82
CA ALA A 45 2.64 -1.80 8.28
C ALA A 45 2.69 -0.34 8.73
N LEU A 46 2.39 0.55 7.79
CA LEU A 46 2.33 2.00 8.02
C LEU A 46 1.00 2.53 7.45
N SER A 47 0.30 3.36 8.20
CA SER A 47 -0.98 3.94 7.79
C SER A 47 -1.04 5.44 8.08
N ALA A 48 -1.79 6.18 7.26
CA ALA A 48 -2.09 7.58 7.50
C ALA A 48 -3.59 7.77 7.57
N ARG A 49 -4.05 8.47 8.61
CA ARG A 49 -5.47 8.80 8.79
C ARG A 49 -5.77 10.11 8.07
N PHE A 50 -6.97 10.19 7.50
CA PHE A 50 -7.54 11.39 6.87
C PHE A 50 -9.00 11.52 7.30
N GLU A 51 -9.61 12.67 6.99
CA GLU A 51 -11.01 12.94 7.35
C GLU A 51 -11.94 11.86 6.77
N PRO A 52 -12.74 11.17 7.62
CA PRO A 52 -13.65 10.13 7.15
C PRO A 52 -14.64 10.67 6.12
N PHE A 53 -14.84 9.93 5.03
CA PHE A 53 -15.82 10.27 4.00
C PHE A 53 -16.50 9.02 3.43
N SER A 54 -17.58 9.22 2.69
CA SER A 54 -18.27 8.18 1.93
C SER A 54 -18.26 8.51 0.45
N ASN A 55 -18.02 7.51 -0.40
CA ASN A 55 -18.10 7.61 -1.85
C ASN A 55 -19.45 7.13 -2.40
N ARG A 56 -20.49 7.00 -1.57
CA ARG A 56 -21.83 6.64 -2.05
C ARG A 56 -22.29 7.65 -3.12
N GLU A 57 -22.71 7.13 -4.28
CA GLU A 57 -23.19 7.92 -5.43
C GLU A 57 -22.16 8.93 -5.96
N ARG A 58 -20.87 8.74 -5.63
CA ARG A 58 -19.76 9.59 -6.05
C ARG A 58 -18.61 8.75 -6.55
N THR A 59 -17.85 9.29 -7.50
CA THR A 59 -16.64 8.65 -8.01
C THR A 59 -15.53 8.73 -6.97
N LEU A 60 -14.92 7.58 -6.65
CA LEU A 60 -13.69 7.50 -5.84
C LEU A 60 -12.49 7.34 -6.79
N VAL A 61 -11.49 8.21 -6.64
CA VAL A 61 -10.22 8.10 -7.35
C VAL A 61 -9.11 7.86 -6.33
N LEU A 62 -8.37 6.76 -6.51
CA LEU A 62 -7.20 6.42 -5.69
C LEU A 62 -5.98 6.33 -6.60
N GLN A 63 -5.01 7.22 -6.38
CA GLN A 63 -3.79 7.31 -7.18
C GLN A 63 -2.57 7.36 -6.27
N PHE A 64 -1.55 6.58 -6.63
CA PHE A 64 -0.25 6.58 -5.99
C PHE A 64 0.81 6.12 -6.99
N THR A 65 2.06 6.45 -6.74
CA THR A 65 3.21 6.02 -7.55
C THR A 65 4.05 5.01 -6.77
N VAL A 66 4.55 4.00 -7.47
CA VAL A 66 5.45 2.99 -6.91
C VAL A 66 6.68 2.91 -7.81
N LYS A 67 7.85 2.91 -7.19
CA LYS A 67 9.14 2.72 -7.86
C LYS A 67 9.84 1.53 -7.22
N HIS A 68 10.09 0.49 -8.00
CA HIS A 68 10.90 -0.65 -7.58
C HIS A 68 12.34 -0.42 -8.02
N GLU A 69 13.11 0.29 -7.18
CA GLU A 69 14.51 0.59 -7.49
C GLU A 69 15.41 -0.65 -7.32
N GLN A 70 15.13 -1.51 -6.34
CA GLN A 70 16.01 -2.60 -5.95
C GLN A 70 15.92 -3.90 -6.79
N GLY A 71 15.41 -3.87 -8.02
CA GLY A 71 15.31 -5.09 -8.85
C GLY A 71 14.57 -6.22 -8.12
N ILE A 72 13.41 -5.92 -7.53
CA ILE A 72 12.73 -6.81 -6.59
C ILE A 72 12.26 -8.12 -7.24
N ASP A 73 12.61 -9.25 -6.65
CA ASP A 73 12.16 -10.57 -7.11
C ASP A 73 10.73 -10.88 -6.65
N CYS A 74 10.32 -10.38 -5.47
CA CYS A 74 9.02 -10.64 -4.89
C CYS A 74 8.63 -9.56 -3.87
N GLY A 75 7.48 -8.92 -4.07
CA GLY A 75 7.01 -7.87 -3.15
C GLY A 75 5.68 -7.24 -3.52
N GLY A 76 5.01 -6.70 -2.50
CA GLY A 76 3.77 -5.94 -2.67
C GLY A 76 4.05 -4.47 -2.91
N GLY A 77 3.35 -3.88 -3.89
CA GLY A 77 3.32 -2.44 -4.17
C GLY A 77 1.88 -1.95 -4.22
N TYR A 78 1.12 -2.23 -3.16
CA TYR A 78 -0.30 -1.94 -3.06
C TYR A 78 -0.63 -1.16 -1.80
N VAL A 79 -1.76 -0.45 -1.85
CA VAL A 79 -2.33 0.27 -0.72
C VAL A 79 -3.67 -0.34 -0.31
N LYS A 80 -4.04 -0.18 0.96
CA LYS A 80 -5.34 -0.57 1.51
C LYS A 80 -6.07 0.68 2.03
N LEU A 81 -7.34 0.82 1.69
CA LEU A 81 -8.25 1.80 2.28
C LEU A 81 -9.05 1.12 3.38
N PHE A 82 -8.98 1.67 4.59
CA PHE A 82 -9.60 1.12 5.78
C PHE A 82 -10.82 1.94 6.21
N PRO A 83 -11.78 1.33 6.93
CA PRO A 83 -12.79 2.09 7.64
C PRO A 83 -12.16 2.96 8.74
N ALA A 84 -12.85 4.03 9.14
CA ALA A 84 -12.38 4.95 10.17
C ALA A 84 -12.20 4.30 11.56
N SER A 85 -12.81 3.13 11.77
CA SER A 85 -12.72 2.31 12.99
C SER A 85 -11.41 1.54 13.13
N LEU A 86 -10.52 1.53 12.12
CA LEU A 86 -9.23 0.86 12.22
C LEU A 86 -8.39 1.43 13.38
N ASP A 87 -7.89 0.54 14.25
CA ASP A 87 -6.77 0.84 15.11
C ASP A 87 -5.45 0.79 14.32
N GLN A 88 -4.84 1.95 14.11
CA GLN A 88 -3.58 2.05 13.36
C GLN A 88 -2.41 1.37 14.08
N GLN A 89 -2.45 1.26 15.42
CA GLN A 89 -1.39 0.63 16.19
C GLN A 89 -1.46 -0.90 16.13
N ASP A 90 -2.59 -1.48 15.75
CA ASP A 90 -2.77 -2.92 15.59
C ASP A 90 -3.00 -3.35 14.13
N MET A 91 -2.73 -2.46 13.16
CA MET A 91 -2.93 -2.77 11.74
C MET A 91 -2.01 -3.92 11.27
N HIS A 92 -2.59 -4.92 10.61
CA HIS A 92 -1.89 -6.10 10.09
C HIS A 92 -2.54 -6.63 8.80
N GLY A 93 -2.07 -7.80 8.33
CA GLY A 93 -2.50 -8.40 7.06
C GLY A 93 -3.99 -8.73 6.99
N ASP A 94 -4.54 -9.20 8.12
CA ASP A 94 -5.92 -9.66 8.27
C ASP A 94 -6.88 -8.57 8.77
N SER A 95 -6.37 -7.36 9.03
CA SER A 95 -7.22 -6.23 9.41
C SER A 95 -8.26 -5.94 8.31
N PRO A 96 -9.53 -5.74 8.65
CA PRO A 96 -10.59 -5.53 7.68
C PRO A 96 -10.37 -4.22 6.92
N TYR A 97 -10.37 -4.29 5.59
CA TYR A 97 -10.21 -3.15 4.69
C TYR A 97 -11.38 -3.07 3.72
N ASN A 98 -11.68 -1.89 3.19
CA ASN A 98 -12.73 -1.69 2.19
C ASN A 98 -12.22 -1.99 0.78
N ILE A 99 -11.04 -1.45 0.43
CA ILE A 99 -10.45 -1.55 -0.91
C ILE A 99 -8.96 -1.82 -0.77
N MET A 100 -8.43 -2.73 -1.59
CA MET A 100 -7.00 -2.95 -1.77
C MET A 100 -6.66 -2.78 -3.25
N PHE A 101 -5.72 -1.90 -3.56
CA PHE A 101 -5.39 -1.53 -4.93
C PHE A 101 -3.87 -1.42 -5.11
N GLY A 102 -3.34 -2.12 -6.12
CA GLY A 102 -1.97 -1.92 -6.57
C GLY A 102 -1.34 -3.11 -7.27
N GLY A 103 -0.04 -2.96 -7.54
CA GLY A 103 0.78 -4.02 -8.12
C GLY A 103 1.18 -5.04 -7.06
N CYS A 104 1.14 -6.31 -7.42
CA CYS A 104 1.93 -7.31 -6.72
C CYS A 104 2.92 -7.88 -7.72
N LEU A 105 4.21 -7.63 -7.48
CA LEU A 105 5.27 -8.37 -8.16
C LEU A 105 5.34 -9.73 -7.48
N SER A 106 4.65 -10.69 -8.10
CA SER A 106 4.61 -12.07 -7.65
C SER A 106 6.00 -12.71 -7.80
N CYS A 107 6.43 -13.41 -6.75
CA CYS A 107 7.36 -14.53 -6.87
C CYS A 107 6.89 -15.44 -8.04
N PRO A 108 7.79 -16.06 -8.83
CA PRO A 108 7.43 -16.63 -10.14
C PRO A 108 6.28 -17.66 -10.09
N PRO A 109 5.27 -17.64 -11.01
CA PRO A 109 4.81 -16.58 -11.95
C PRO A 109 3.26 -16.30 -11.91
N PRO A 110 2.64 -15.33 -12.65
CA PRO A 110 3.12 -14.09 -13.27
C PRO A 110 2.64 -12.80 -12.55
N SER A 111 3.35 -11.68 -12.77
CA SER A 111 3.09 -10.36 -12.18
C SER A 111 1.70 -9.82 -12.56
N SER A 112 0.79 -9.77 -11.59
CA SER A 112 -0.60 -9.34 -11.79
C SER A 112 -0.88 -8.06 -10.99
N ARG A 113 -1.39 -7.02 -11.64
CA ARG A 113 -2.03 -5.89 -10.95
C ARG A 113 -3.36 -6.40 -10.38
N ARG A 114 -3.51 -6.34 -9.05
CA ARG A 114 -4.68 -6.87 -8.34
C ARG A 114 -5.44 -5.73 -7.70
N ALA A 115 -6.73 -5.66 -7.98
CA ALA A 115 -7.69 -4.88 -7.22
C ALA A 115 -8.56 -5.87 -6.46
N LEU A 116 -8.59 -5.74 -5.13
CA LEU A 116 -9.51 -6.48 -4.28
C LEU A 116 -10.51 -5.53 -3.64
N PHE A 117 -11.78 -5.92 -3.70
CA PHE A 117 -12.86 -5.24 -3.00
C PHE A 117 -13.36 -6.14 -1.89
N SER A 118 -13.44 -5.62 -0.66
CA SER A 118 -14.17 -6.30 0.41
C SER A 118 -15.57 -5.71 0.50
N PRO A 119 -16.63 -6.41 0.07
CA PRO A 119 -17.98 -6.02 0.43
C PRO A 119 -18.20 -6.15 1.93
N PHE A 120 -19.33 -5.62 2.40
CA PHE A 120 -19.80 -5.73 3.77
C PHE A 120 -20.05 -7.18 4.23
N PHE A 121 -20.08 -8.14 3.29
CA PHE A 121 -20.04 -9.58 3.57
C PHE A 121 -18.59 -10.04 3.58
N SER A 122 -18.21 -10.86 4.57
CA SER A 122 -16.85 -11.21 5.03
C SER A 122 -15.85 -11.82 4.01
N SER A 123 -16.06 -11.71 2.71
CA SER A 123 -15.26 -12.35 1.66
C SER A 123 -14.62 -11.30 0.75
N ASN A 124 -13.29 -11.31 0.64
CA ASN A 124 -12.55 -10.47 -0.30
C ASN A 124 -12.76 -10.96 -1.75
N PHE A 125 -13.18 -10.08 -2.66
CA PHE A 125 -13.31 -10.39 -4.09
C PHE A 125 -12.12 -9.85 -4.86
N ILE A 126 -11.48 -10.69 -5.68
CA ILE A 126 -10.42 -10.30 -6.61
C ILE A 126 -11.08 -9.96 -7.95
N LEU A 127 -10.79 -8.79 -8.52
CA LEU A 127 -11.17 -8.51 -9.89
C LEU A 127 -10.38 -9.41 -10.85
N GLY A 128 -11.10 -10.21 -11.63
CA GLY A 128 -10.53 -11.20 -12.56
C GLY A 128 -9.94 -10.63 -13.85
N HIS A 129 -9.92 -9.31 -14.05
CA HIS A 129 -9.32 -8.67 -15.22
C HIS A 129 -8.01 -7.98 -14.84
N PRO A 130 -6.86 -8.38 -15.40
CA PRO A 130 -5.62 -7.64 -15.22
C PRO A 130 -5.77 -6.25 -15.86
N PHE A 131 -5.63 -5.20 -15.05
CA PHE A 131 -5.54 -3.84 -15.58
C PHE A 131 -4.20 -3.67 -16.29
N TYR A 132 -4.21 -3.74 -17.61
CA TYR A 132 -3.09 -3.30 -18.44
C TYR A 132 -3.17 -1.77 -18.59
N SER A 133 -2.39 -1.06 -17.79
CA SER A 133 -1.98 0.29 -18.16
C SER A 133 -0.87 0.14 -19.20
N SER A 134 -1.20 0.46 -20.44
CA SER A 134 -0.25 0.75 -21.51
C SER A 134 0.39 2.11 -21.20
N LEU A 135 1.71 2.12 -21.00
CA LEU A 135 2.53 3.29 -21.26
C LEU A 135 2.99 3.21 -22.72
#